data_AF-A0A9W6UTT7-F1
#
_entry.id   AF-A0A9W6UTT7-F1
#
_cell.length_a   1.000
_cell.length_b   1.000
_cell.length_c   1.000
_cell.angle_alpha   90.00
_cell.angle_beta   90.00
_cell.angle_gamma   90.00
#
_symmetry.space_group_name_H-M   'P 1'
#
loop_
_entity.id
_entity.type
_entity.pdbx_description
1 polymer ?
#
loop_
_entity_poly.entity_id
_entity_poly.type
_entity_poly.pdbx_seq_one_letter_code
_entity_poly.pdbx_strand_id
1 'polypeptide(L)'
;MLTDVMEAMSFIGSAGVYLSLLVIVYWCLDPRQGARAAVLLSVGSALTTVLKLFFHEPRPFWTDASVTGHEPLASFGMPSGHALCAVVVWGFAASQVPAGRPVLRRAAWVGALTMIGLIGASRVVLGVHSVAQVAAGYAIGAVVLAVGLHLEPLAVPWWRRRPPTAQLGLALGASAVLAGMGWAAVEALDGWDWPASWARAIAAAGGRAEPVTVGESFAAAGGLFGLLAGLSWTAHRGGYDASGPVWRRLARVPVAAAGVLAFYTLGLFLGTQPVQAFAGSALLALWATAGAPEAFMRLGLAPRPTRAVPRVGEERAEVRQ
;
A
#
# COMPACT_ATOMS: atom_id res chain seq x y z
N MET A 1 -9.37 -18.09 22.27
CA MET A 1 -8.43 -17.14 22.91
C MET A 1 -7.16 -16.93 22.09
N LEU A 2 -6.29 -17.94 21.85
CA LEU A 2 -5.09 -17.73 21.01
C LEU A 2 -5.46 -17.41 19.56
N THR A 3 -6.39 -18.17 18.97
CA THR A 3 -6.88 -17.94 17.60
C THR A 3 -7.44 -16.53 17.44
N ASP A 4 -8.33 -16.09 18.33
CA ASP A 4 -8.92 -14.74 18.31
C ASP A 4 -7.84 -13.63 18.37
N VAL A 5 -6.80 -13.83 19.18
CA VAL A 5 -5.66 -12.88 19.25
C VAL A 5 -4.87 -12.89 17.94
N MET A 6 -4.66 -14.05 17.32
CA MET A 6 -3.98 -14.14 16.02
C MET A 6 -4.83 -13.56 14.88
N GLU A 7 -6.15 -13.76 14.89
CA GLU A 7 -7.08 -13.11 13.96
C GLU A 7 -7.03 -11.59 14.12
N ALA A 8 -6.98 -11.07 15.35
CA ALA A 8 -6.81 -9.64 15.60
C ALA A 8 -5.46 -9.12 15.06
N MET A 9 -4.36 -9.84 15.29
CA MET A 9 -3.04 -9.46 14.75
C MET A 9 -3.03 -9.52 13.22
N SER A 10 -3.66 -10.53 12.62
CA SER A 10 -3.88 -10.63 11.18
C SER A 10 -4.65 -9.42 10.65
N PHE A 11 -5.78 -9.08 11.28
CA PHE A 11 -6.59 -7.93 10.91
C PHE A 11 -5.80 -6.62 10.97
N ILE A 12 -5.02 -6.39 12.03
CA ILE A 12 -4.12 -5.22 12.15
C ILE A 12 -3.09 -5.19 11.01
N GLY A 13 -2.62 -6.36 10.57
CA GLY A 13 -1.69 -6.53 9.45
C GLY A 13 -2.32 -6.38 8.06
N SER A 14 -3.65 -6.19 7.98
CA SER A 14 -4.35 -6.16 6.70
C SER A 14 -4.09 -4.86 5.93
N ALA A 15 -4.08 -4.97 4.60
CA ALA A 15 -3.96 -3.81 3.71
C ALA A 15 -5.06 -2.77 3.98
N GLY A 16 -6.29 -3.19 4.32
CA GLY A 16 -7.39 -2.28 4.65
C GLY A 16 -7.10 -1.41 5.87
N VAL A 17 -6.55 -1.98 6.95
CA VAL A 17 -6.15 -1.22 8.14
C VAL A 17 -5.02 -0.25 7.81
N TYR A 18 -3.98 -0.71 7.09
CA TYR A 18 -2.86 0.16 6.74
C TYR A 18 -3.23 1.28 5.77
N LEU A 19 -4.02 1.00 4.74
CA LEU A 19 -4.50 2.06 3.83
C LEU A 19 -5.32 3.09 4.59
N SER A 20 -6.21 2.65 5.49
CA SER A 20 -7.01 3.54 6.35
C SER A 20 -6.13 4.41 7.24
N LEU A 21 -5.11 3.83 7.88
CA LEU A 21 -4.16 4.57 8.70
C LEU A 21 -3.38 5.59 7.86
N LEU A 22 -2.87 5.19 6.70
CA LEU A 22 -2.04 6.05 5.85
C LEU A 22 -2.83 7.21 5.25
N VAL A 23 -4.11 7.02 4.88
CA VAL A 23 -4.94 8.15 4.43
C VAL A 23 -5.24 9.11 5.57
N ILE A 24 -5.41 8.63 6.81
CA ILE A 24 -5.55 9.51 7.98
C ILE A 24 -4.26 10.30 8.22
N VAL A 25 -3.09 9.65 8.17
CA VAL A 25 -1.80 10.34 8.31
C VAL A 25 -1.67 11.39 7.21
N TYR A 26 -1.95 11.02 5.96
CA TYR A 26 -1.88 11.91 4.81
C TYR A 26 -2.82 13.11 4.99
N TRP A 27 -4.13 12.90 5.16
CA TRP A 27 -5.14 13.96 5.21
C TRP A 27 -5.09 14.84 6.46
N CYS A 28 -4.74 14.27 7.61
CA CYS A 28 -5.01 14.90 8.91
C CYS A 28 -3.76 15.24 9.72
N LEU A 29 -2.64 14.56 9.50
CA LEU A 29 -1.48 14.67 10.39
C LEU A 29 -0.25 15.23 9.68
N ASP A 30 0.28 14.49 8.72
CA ASP A 30 1.51 14.81 8.00
C ASP A 30 1.40 14.29 6.55
N PRO A 31 1.03 15.15 5.58
CA PRO A 31 0.89 14.79 4.19
C PRO A 31 2.18 14.26 3.57
N ARG A 32 3.34 14.72 4.05
CA ARG A 32 4.63 14.26 3.52
C ARG A 32 4.87 12.82 3.94
N GLN A 33 4.72 12.52 5.23
CA GLN A 33 4.96 11.19 5.77
C GLN A 33 3.91 10.19 5.27
N GLY A 34 2.64 10.61 5.19
CA GLY A 34 1.56 9.81 4.61
C GLY A 34 1.82 9.47 3.15
N ALA A 35 2.25 10.44 2.33
CA ALA A 35 2.57 10.20 0.93
C ALA A 35 3.74 9.23 0.74
N ARG A 36 4.84 9.41 1.50
CA ARG A 36 6.01 8.52 1.47
C ARG A 36 5.63 7.08 1.78
N ALA A 37 4.92 6.87 2.90
CA ALA A 37 4.47 5.54 3.29
C ALA A 37 3.49 4.92 2.29
N ALA A 38 2.57 5.71 1.72
CA ALA A 38 1.62 5.23 0.72
C ALA A 38 2.32 4.74 -0.56
N VAL A 39 3.37 5.45 -1.02
CA VAL A 39 4.17 5.03 -2.18
C VAL A 39 4.88 3.71 -1.89
N LEU A 40 5.55 3.57 -0.74
CA LEU A 40 6.24 2.33 -0.37
C LEU A 40 5.27 1.15 -0.27
N LEU A 41 4.12 1.35 0.39
CA LEU A 41 3.12 0.31 0.54
C LEU A 41 2.51 -0.09 -0.81
N SER A 42 2.25 0.87 -1.70
CA SER A 42 1.66 0.60 -3.02
C SER A 42 2.63 -0.16 -3.93
N VAL A 43 3.92 0.22 -3.93
CA VAL A 43 4.97 -0.53 -4.65
C VAL A 43 5.09 -1.95 -4.10
N GLY A 44 5.13 -2.10 -2.78
CA GLY A 44 5.21 -3.41 -2.12
C GLY A 44 3.99 -4.30 -2.39
N SER A 45 2.79 -3.72 -2.38
CA SER A 45 1.54 -4.41 -2.70
C SER A 45 1.52 -4.88 -4.16
N ALA A 46 1.84 -4.00 -5.11
CA ALA A 46 1.91 -4.36 -6.52
C ALA A 46 2.93 -5.46 -6.81
N LEU A 47 4.11 -5.38 -6.18
CA LEU A 47 5.13 -6.43 -6.27
C LEU A 47 4.62 -7.75 -5.70
N THR A 48 3.93 -7.73 -4.57
CA THR A 48 3.33 -8.94 -3.96
C THR A 48 2.34 -9.60 -4.90
N THR A 49 1.44 -8.83 -5.51
CA THR A 49 0.44 -9.36 -6.44
C THR A 49 1.09 -10.04 -7.63
N VAL A 50 2.11 -9.43 -8.23
CA VAL A 50 2.84 -10.02 -9.37
C VAL A 50 3.61 -11.27 -8.94
N LEU A 51 4.31 -11.22 -7.81
CA LEU A 51 5.10 -12.37 -7.32
C LEU A 51 4.23 -13.56 -6.94
N LYS A 52 3.01 -13.33 -6.43
CA LYS A 52 2.04 -14.40 -6.17
C LYS A 52 1.66 -15.17 -7.42
N LEU A 53 1.44 -14.45 -8.52
CA LEU A 53 1.15 -15.08 -9.82
C LEU A 53 2.38 -15.81 -10.35
N PHE A 54 3.56 -15.20 -10.24
CA PHE A 54 4.82 -15.78 -10.71
C PHE A 54 5.20 -17.08 -9.97
N PHE A 55 5.10 -17.09 -8.64
CA PHE A 55 5.47 -18.26 -7.83
C PHE A 55 4.39 -19.33 -7.76
N HIS A 56 3.12 -18.96 -8.00
CA HIS A 56 1.93 -19.84 -7.94
C HIS A 56 1.91 -20.86 -6.78
N GLU A 57 2.54 -20.51 -5.64
CA GLU A 57 2.80 -21.47 -4.57
C GLU A 57 1.54 -21.68 -3.73
N PRO A 58 1.15 -22.92 -3.42
CA PRO A 58 -0.02 -23.18 -2.60
C PRO A 58 0.16 -22.71 -1.16
N ARG A 59 -0.96 -22.46 -0.48
CA ARG A 59 -0.95 -22.24 0.98
C ARG A 59 -0.85 -23.58 1.70
N PRO A 60 -0.29 -23.63 2.93
CA PRO A 60 -0.16 -24.89 3.68
C PRO A 60 -1.48 -25.65 3.80
N PHE A 61 -2.57 -24.98 4.17
CA PHE A 61 -3.89 -25.60 4.31
C PHE A 61 -4.48 -26.15 3.00
N TRP A 62 -3.95 -25.77 1.83
CA TRP A 62 -4.39 -26.31 0.54
C TRP A 62 -3.82 -27.71 0.28
N THR A 63 -2.62 -27.97 0.80
CA THR A 63 -1.84 -29.18 0.51
C THR A 63 -1.74 -30.14 1.69
N ASP A 64 -1.88 -29.64 2.91
CA ASP A 64 -1.72 -30.41 4.14
C ASP A 64 -3.02 -30.39 4.95
N ALA A 65 -3.69 -31.55 5.03
CA ALA A 65 -4.94 -31.72 5.75
C ALA A 65 -4.78 -31.58 7.28
N SER A 66 -3.55 -31.63 7.81
CA SER A 66 -3.29 -31.37 9.22
C SER A 66 -3.32 -29.88 9.58
N VAL A 67 -3.29 -28.99 8.58
CA VAL A 67 -3.31 -27.54 8.76
C VAL A 67 -4.71 -26.99 8.49
N THR A 68 -5.33 -26.44 9.52
CA THR A 68 -6.63 -25.76 9.41
C THR A 68 -6.43 -24.34 8.88
N GLY A 69 -7.05 -24.00 7.75
CA GLY A 69 -7.11 -22.64 7.23
C GLY A 69 -8.18 -21.83 7.95
N HIS A 70 -7.78 -20.82 8.73
CA HIS A 70 -8.70 -19.98 9.50
C HIS A 70 -9.20 -18.74 8.73
N GLU A 71 -8.77 -18.55 7.49
CA GLU A 71 -9.28 -17.48 6.62
C GLU A 71 -9.60 -18.01 5.21
N PRO A 72 -10.67 -17.52 4.56
CA PRO A 72 -11.15 -18.01 3.26
C PRO A 72 -10.31 -17.48 2.09
N LEU A 73 -9.00 -17.73 2.11
CA LEU A 73 -8.07 -17.20 1.10
C LEU A 73 -7.90 -18.15 -0.09
N ALA A 74 -8.23 -17.64 -1.29
CA ALA A 74 -8.10 -18.36 -2.56
C ALA A 74 -6.98 -17.81 -3.48
N SER A 75 -6.16 -16.87 -3.01
CA SER A 75 -4.96 -16.39 -3.75
C SER A 75 -3.69 -17.11 -3.31
N PHE A 76 -2.70 -17.27 -4.20
CA PHE A 76 -1.43 -17.95 -3.93
C PHE A 76 -0.70 -17.43 -2.68
N GLY A 77 0.07 -18.31 -2.05
CA GLY A 77 0.69 -18.09 -0.73
C GLY A 77 2.02 -17.32 -0.75
N MET A 78 2.82 -17.45 -1.80
CA MET A 78 4.18 -16.89 -1.85
C MET A 78 4.22 -15.57 -2.62
N PRO A 79 4.73 -14.45 -2.05
CA PRO A 79 5.05 -14.22 -0.64
C PRO A 79 3.83 -13.76 0.19
N SER A 80 3.98 -13.74 1.52
CA SER A 80 2.97 -13.18 2.42
C SER A 80 2.90 -11.65 2.35
N GLY A 81 1.77 -11.13 1.84
CA GLY A 81 1.51 -9.69 1.77
C GLY A 81 1.38 -9.02 3.14
N HIS A 82 0.82 -9.71 4.14
CA HIS A 82 0.72 -9.16 5.52
C HIS A 82 2.12 -8.96 6.13
N ALA A 83 3.01 -9.95 5.94
CA ALA A 83 4.39 -9.87 6.40
C ALA A 83 5.15 -8.71 5.73
N LEU A 84 5.00 -8.57 4.41
CA LEU A 84 5.59 -7.46 3.66
C LEU A 84 5.08 -6.10 4.14
N CYS A 85 3.75 -5.94 4.21
CA CYS A 85 3.13 -4.67 4.60
C CYS A 85 3.50 -4.30 6.04
N ALA A 86 3.59 -5.26 6.96
CA ALA A 86 4.02 -5.03 8.32
C ALA A 86 5.46 -4.46 8.37
N VAL A 87 6.39 -5.04 7.62
CA VAL A 87 7.77 -4.52 7.53
C VAL A 87 7.79 -3.10 6.98
N VAL A 88 7.07 -2.85 5.88
CA VAL A 88 7.03 -1.53 5.26
C VAL A 88 6.43 -0.49 6.21
N VAL A 89 5.27 -0.75 6.81
CA VAL A 89 4.56 0.25 7.63
C VAL A 89 5.27 0.48 8.97
N TRP A 90 5.54 -0.59 9.73
CA TRP A 90 6.14 -0.45 11.06
C TRP A 90 7.62 -0.06 10.99
N GLY A 91 8.35 -0.62 10.03
CA GLY A 91 9.74 -0.24 9.78
C GLY A 91 9.86 1.21 9.29
N PHE A 92 8.97 1.64 8.39
CA PHE A 92 8.92 3.05 7.99
C PHE A 92 8.64 3.93 9.20
N ALA A 93 7.60 3.66 9.99
CA ALA A 93 7.26 4.46 11.17
C ALA A 93 8.43 4.56 12.17
N ALA A 94 9.11 3.45 12.49
CA ALA A 94 10.27 3.45 13.37
C ALA A 94 11.45 4.25 12.80
N SER A 95 11.68 4.21 11.48
CA SER A 95 12.73 4.98 10.82
C SER A 95 12.49 6.50 10.81
N GLN A 96 11.26 6.96 11.08
CA GLN A 96 10.95 8.39 11.16
C GLN A 96 11.32 9.02 12.51
N VAL A 97 11.72 8.23 13.51
CA VAL A 97 12.12 8.78 14.82
C VAL A 97 13.49 9.46 14.71
N PRO A 98 13.61 10.76 15.04
CA PRO A 98 14.84 11.51 14.85
C PRO A 98 16.05 10.94 15.60
N ALA A 99 17.24 11.13 15.01
CA ALA A 99 18.49 10.59 15.56
C ALA A 99 18.80 11.10 16.99
N GLY A 100 18.38 12.34 17.31
CA GLY A 100 18.54 12.97 18.62
C GLY A 100 17.65 12.42 19.74
N ARG A 101 16.79 11.42 19.49
CA ARG A 101 15.94 10.77 20.51
C ARG A 101 16.23 9.26 20.60
N PRO A 102 17.43 8.85 21.06
CA PRO A 102 17.88 7.45 20.97
C PRO A 102 17.01 6.48 21.76
N VAL A 103 16.50 6.86 22.94
CA VAL A 103 15.61 6.01 23.75
C VAL A 103 14.28 5.75 23.03
N LEU A 104 13.64 6.82 22.53
CA LEU A 104 12.40 6.71 21.75
C LEU A 104 12.62 5.91 20.47
N ARG A 105 13.77 6.11 19.80
CA ARG A 105 14.12 5.39 18.57
C ARG A 105 14.27 3.90 18.85
N ARG A 106 14.96 3.52 19.93
CA ARG A 106 15.06 2.11 20.37
C ARG A 106 13.68 1.53 20.67
N ALA A 107 12.85 2.24 21.44
CA ALA A 107 11.49 1.79 21.76
C ALA A 107 10.62 1.62 20.50
N ALA A 108 10.71 2.54 19.53
CA ALA A 108 9.99 2.46 18.27
C ALA A 108 10.42 1.25 17.42
N TRP A 109 11.72 0.97 17.33
CA TRP A 109 12.21 -0.22 16.63
C TRP A 109 11.82 -1.52 17.33
N VAL A 110 11.89 -1.57 18.66
CA VAL A 110 11.40 -2.73 19.43
C VAL A 110 9.92 -2.95 19.18
N GLY A 111 9.10 -1.90 19.26
CA GLY A 111 7.66 -1.98 18.97
C GLY A 111 7.38 -2.43 17.54
N ALA A 112 8.12 -1.89 16.56
CA ALA A 112 7.99 -2.28 15.16
C ALA A 112 8.33 -3.76 14.93
N LEU A 113 9.47 -4.23 15.45
CA LEU A 113 9.89 -5.63 15.32
C LEU A 113 8.92 -6.59 16.02
N THR A 114 8.38 -6.20 17.18
CA THR A 114 7.33 -6.97 17.86
C THR A 114 6.08 -7.08 16.99
N MET A 115 5.59 -5.96 16.43
CA MET A 115 4.42 -5.98 15.56
C MET A 115 4.64 -6.80 14.29
N ILE A 116 5.80 -6.63 13.64
CA ILE A 116 6.19 -7.43 12.47
C ILE A 116 6.14 -8.91 12.83
N GLY A 117 6.80 -9.31 13.92
CA GLY A 117 6.84 -10.69 14.40
C GLY A 117 5.45 -11.26 14.70
N LEU A 118 4.61 -10.53 15.43
CA LEU A 118 3.25 -10.96 15.77
C LEU A 118 2.36 -11.12 14.54
N ILE A 119 2.48 -10.23 13.56
CA ILE A 119 1.71 -10.30 12.31
C ILE A 119 2.15 -11.49 11.47
N GLY A 120 3.45 -11.75 11.30
CA GLY A 120 3.86 -12.95 10.55
C GLY A 120 3.55 -14.24 11.30
N ALA A 121 3.70 -14.26 12.63
CA ALA A 121 3.30 -15.40 13.45
C ALA A 121 1.81 -15.71 13.29
N SER A 122 0.95 -14.68 13.25
CA SER A 122 -0.49 -14.90 13.04
C SER A 122 -0.77 -15.59 11.70
N ARG A 123 -0.03 -15.25 10.62
CA ARG A 123 -0.22 -15.91 9.31
C ARG A 123 0.11 -17.40 9.33
N VAL A 124 1.10 -17.80 10.13
CA VAL A 124 1.48 -19.21 10.28
C VAL A 124 0.49 -19.94 11.18
N VAL A 125 0.15 -19.35 12.33
CA VAL A 125 -0.79 -19.96 13.28
C VAL A 125 -2.19 -20.11 12.71
N LEU A 126 -2.64 -19.18 11.86
CA LEU A 126 -3.92 -19.26 11.16
C LEU A 126 -3.89 -20.23 9.95
N GLY A 127 -2.76 -20.91 9.70
CA GLY A 127 -2.63 -21.93 8.66
C GLY A 127 -2.57 -21.42 7.22
N VAL A 128 -2.55 -20.10 7.04
CA VAL A 128 -2.70 -19.44 5.73
C VAL A 128 -1.38 -19.17 5.01
N HIS A 129 -0.24 -19.24 5.72
CA HIS A 129 1.09 -19.12 5.13
C HIS A 129 2.10 -20.03 5.82
N SER A 130 3.07 -20.54 5.06
CA SER A 130 4.23 -21.22 5.64
C SER A 130 5.22 -20.21 6.25
N VAL A 131 6.15 -20.71 7.08
CA VAL A 131 7.25 -19.89 7.61
C VAL A 131 8.10 -19.30 6.46
N ALA A 132 8.33 -20.08 5.39
CA ALA A 132 9.08 -19.62 4.22
C ALA A 132 8.34 -18.47 3.49
N GLN A 133 7.02 -18.57 3.32
CA GLN A 133 6.20 -17.53 2.72
C GLN A 133 6.19 -16.23 3.52
N VAL A 134 6.20 -16.34 4.86
CA VAL A 134 6.34 -15.19 5.77
C VAL A 134 7.74 -14.59 5.69
N ALA A 135 8.79 -15.41 5.73
CA ALA A 135 10.18 -14.96 5.63
C ALA A 135 10.47 -14.25 4.30
N ALA A 136 9.94 -14.77 3.19
CA ALA A 136 10.02 -14.11 1.89
C ALA A 136 9.29 -12.75 1.88
N GLY A 137 8.10 -12.69 2.49
CA GLY A 137 7.38 -11.43 2.67
C GLY A 137 8.19 -10.40 3.46
N TYR A 138 8.85 -10.82 4.55
CA TYR A 138 9.75 -9.95 5.31
C TYR A 138 10.95 -9.48 4.50
N ALA A 139 11.61 -10.39 3.78
CA ALA A 139 12.79 -10.07 2.98
C ALA A 139 12.44 -9.05 1.88
N ILE A 140 11.35 -9.28 1.14
CA ILE A 140 10.90 -8.37 0.09
C ILE A 140 10.47 -7.03 0.69
N GLY A 141 9.72 -7.04 1.81
CA GLY A 141 9.33 -5.81 2.50
C GLY A 141 10.53 -5.00 3.00
N ALA A 142 11.57 -5.66 3.50
CA ALA A 142 12.80 -5.01 3.93
C ALA A 142 13.56 -4.40 2.76
N VAL A 143 13.62 -5.08 1.61
CA VAL A 143 14.20 -4.54 0.37
C VAL A 143 13.42 -3.33 -0.10
N VAL A 144 12.08 -3.40 -0.18
CA VAL A 144 11.23 -2.27 -0.58
C VAL A 144 11.45 -1.07 0.34
N LEU A 145 11.48 -1.29 1.65
CA LEU A 145 11.71 -0.23 2.64
C LEU A 145 13.12 0.37 2.50
N ALA A 146 14.16 -0.46 2.44
CA ALA A 146 15.54 0.01 2.34
C ALA A 146 15.78 0.78 1.04
N VAL A 147 15.41 0.20 -0.10
CA VAL A 147 15.51 0.85 -1.42
C VAL A 147 14.73 2.15 -1.43
N GLY A 148 13.51 2.13 -0.89
CA GLY A 148 12.67 3.31 -0.76
C GLY A 148 13.35 4.44 0.01
N LEU A 149 13.83 4.17 1.23
CA LEU A 149 14.48 5.17 2.09
C LEU A 149 15.81 5.67 1.50
N HIS A 150 16.58 4.81 0.83
CA HIS A 150 17.86 5.18 0.23
C HIS A 150 17.73 5.93 -1.09
N LEU A 151 16.76 5.58 -1.94
CA LEU A 151 16.55 6.23 -3.22
C LEU A 151 15.70 7.50 -3.11
N GLU A 152 14.85 7.63 -2.09
CA GLU A 152 13.98 8.80 -1.93
C GLU A 152 14.71 10.16 -2.03
N PRO A 153 15.86 10.39 -1.37
CA PRO A 153 16.58 11.66 -1.45
C PRO A 153 17.07 12.01 -2.87
N LEU A 154 17.21 11.02 -3.74
CA LEU A 154 17.62 11.19 -5.13
C LEU A 154 16.40 11.26 -6.06
N ALA A 155 15.47 10.32 -5.90
CA ALA A 155 14.32 10.11 -6.76
C ALA A 155 13.29 11.25 -6.63
N VAL A 156 13.00 11.72 -5.41
CA VAL A 156 11.98 12.76 -5.21
C VAL A 156 12.41 14.11 -5.81
N PRO A 157 13.63 14.64 -5.56
CA PRO A 157 14.07 15.87 -6.23
C PRO A 157 14.15 15.73 -7.75
N TRP A 158 14.66 14.59 -8.24
CA TRP A 158 14.71 14.30 -9.68
C TRP A 158 13.30 14.30 -10.30
N TRP A 159 12.33 13.64 -9.65
CA TRP A 159 10.94 13.57 -10.08
C TRP A 159 10.31 14.97 -10.11
N ARG A 160 10.48 15.75 -9.03
CA ARG A 160 9.90 17.09 -8.89
C ARG A 160 10.44 18.11 -9.91
N ARG A 161 11.60 17.87 -10.51
CA ARG A 161 12.16 18.71 -11.59
C ARG A 161 11.54 18.43 -12.96
N ARG A 162 10.83 17.31 -13.12
CA ARG A 162 10.17 16.96 -14.39
C ARG A 162 8.87 17.75 -14.57
N PRO A 163 8.49 18.11 -15.80
CA PRO A 163 7.18 18.71 -16.05
C PRO A 163 6.06 17.71 -15.70
N PRO A 164 4.85 18.18 -15.34
CA PRO A 164 3.74 17.29 -14.94
C PRO A 164 3.41 16.21 -15.96
N THR A 165 3.49 16.52 -17.26
CA THR A 165 3.27 15.56 -18.34
C THR A 165 4.27 14.40 -18.31
N ALA A 166 5.54 14.69 -18.04
CA ALA A 166 6.57 13.65 -17.90
C ALA A 166 6.37 12.82 -16.63
N GLN A 167 5.94 13.43 -15.51
CA GLN A 167 5.59 12.69 -14.29
C GLN A 167 4.44 11.71 -14.53
N LEU A 168 3.39 12.14 -15.23
CA LEU A 168 2.27 11.28 -15.61
C LEU A 168 2.71 10.15 -16.55
N GLY A 169 3.53 10.46 -17.56
CA GLY A 169 4.07 9.46 -18.48
C GLY A 169 4.94 8.41 -17.78
N LEU A 170 5.80 8.83 -16.85
CA LEU A 170 6.62 7.91 -16.04
C LEU A 170 5.78 7.07 -15.09
N ALA A 171 4.77 7.66 -14.43
CA ALA A 171 3.87 6.94 -13.55
C ALA A 171 3.07 5.88 -14.34
N LEU A 172 2.54 6.25 -15.50
CA LEU A 172 1.82 5.33 -16.38
C LEU A 172 2.74 4.23 -16.90
N GLY A 173 3.96 4.57 -17.31
CA GLY A 173 4.95 3.59 -17.77
C GLY A 173 5.31 2.57 -16.69
N ALA A 174 5.59 3.02 -15.46
CA ALA A 174 5.88 2.13 -14.33
C ALA A 174 4.69 1.21 -14.01
N SER A 175 3.47 1.75 -13.99
CA SER A 175 2.25 0.96 -13.77
C SER A 175 1.96 0.00 -14.93
N ALA A 176 2.22 0.39 -16.17
CA ALA A 176 2.04 -0.47 -17.34
C ALA A 176 3.00 -1.66 -17.33
N VAL A 177 4.25 -1.45 -16.89
CA VAL A 177 5.21 -2.55 -16.68
C VAL A 177 4.67 -3.54 -15.65
N LEU A 178 4.16 -3.07 -14.51
CA LEU A 178 3.59 -3.96 -13.48
C LEU A 178 2.35 -4.72 -13.96
N ALA A 179 1.44 -4.03 -14.67
CA ALA A 179 0.27 -4.67 -15.28
C ALA A 179 0.70 -5.71 -16.34
N GLY A 180 1.71 -5.41 -17.15
CA GLY A 180 2.29 -6.32 -18.13
C GLY A 180 2.96 -7.54 -17.50
N MET A 181 3.66 -7.39 -16.37
CA MET A 181 4.20 -8.51 -15.61
C MET A 181 3.09 -9.41 -15.05
N GLY A 182 2.02 -8.81 -14.50
CA GLY A 182 0.84 -9.55 -14.05
C GLY A 182 0.15 -10.30 -15.18
N TRP A 183 0.00 -9.66 -16.34
CA TRP A 183 -0.50 -10.31 -17.55
C TRP A 183 0.38 -11.49 -17.95
N ALA A 184 1.68 -11.29 -18.10
CA ALA A 184 2.61 -12.35 -18.52
C ALA A 184 2.62 -13.53 -17.53
N ALA A 185 2.48 -13.25 -16.23
CA ALA A 185 2.38 -14.30 -15.22
C ALA A 185 1.08 -15.11 -15.33
N VAL A 186 -0.06 -14.48 -15.65
CA VAL A 186 -1.32 -15.21 -15.89
C VAL A 186 -1.28 -15.96 -17.22
N GLU A 187 -0.71 -15.38 -18.27
CA GLU A 187 -0.51 -16.06 -19.55
C GLU A 187 0.35 -17.33 -19.40
N ALA A 188 1.38 -17.27 -18.54
CA ALA A 188 2.20 -18.44 -18.21
C ALA A 188 1.42 -19.55 -17.44
N LEU A 189 0.21 -19.24 -16.97
CA LEU A 189 -0.72 -20.19 -16.36
C LEU A 189 -1.81 -20.64 -17.34
N ASP A 190 -1.65 -20.41 -18.65
CA ASP A 190 -2.61 -20.92 -19.64
C ASP A 190 -2.70 -22.45 -19.58
N GLY A 191 -3.93 -22.95 -19.54
CA GLY A 191 -4.23 -24.37 -19.31
C GLY A 191 -3.89 -24.91 -17.90
N TRP A 192 -3.49 -24.06 -16.95
CA TRP A 192 -3.35 -24.46 -15.56
C TRP A 192 -4.69 -24.42 -14.84
N ASP A 193 -5.06 -25.54 -14.23
CA ASP A 193 -6.26 -25.66 -13.42
C ASP A 193 -5.92 -25.88 -11.94
N TRP A 194 -6.82 -25.42 -11.08
CA TRP A 194 -6.77 -25.71 -9.65
C TRP A 194 -6.78 -27.22 -9.41
N PRO A 195 -5.77 -27.78 -8.70
CA PRO A 195 -5.84 -29.16 -8.25
C PRO A 195 -7.11 -29.39 -7.42
N ALA A 196 -7.85 -30.47 -7.70
CA ALA A 196 -9.13 -30.72 -7.05
C ALA A 196 -9.02 -30.83 -5.51
N SER A 197 -7.88 -31.26 -4.99
CA SER A 197 -7.58 -31.25 -3.55
C SER A 197 -7.51 -29.84 -2.99
N TRP A 198 -6.85 -28.91 -3.68
CA TRP A 198 -6.74 -27.51 -3.26
C TRP A 198 -8.10 -26.83 -3.30
N ALA A 199 -8.88 -27.03 -4.37
CA ALA A 199 -10.21 -26.45 -4.49
C ALA A 199 -11.14 -26.90 -3.34
N ARG A 200 -11.07 -28.18 -2.94
CA ARG A 200 -11.82 -28.69 -1.77
C ARG A 200 -11.34 -28.07 -0.46
N ALA A 201 -10.03 -27.93 -0.28
CA ALA A 201 -9.48 -27.31 0.92
C ALA A 201 -9.86 -25.82 1.04
N ILE A 202 -9.83 -25.08 -0.08
CA ILE A 202 -10.29 -23.69 -0.18
C ILE A 202 -11.77 -23.60 0.21
N ALA A 203 -12.62 -24.48 -0.34
CA ALA A 203 -14.04 -24.52 -0.02
C ALA A 203 -14.29 -24.87 1.46
N ALA A 204 -13.51 -25.78 2.03
CA ALA A 204 -13.62 -26.16 3.44
C ALA A 204 -13.28 -25.00 4.40
N ALA A 205 -12.37 -24.10 3.99
CA ALA A 205 -12.06 -22.86 4.70
C ALA A 205 -13.04 -21.71 4.42
N GLY A 206 -14.11 -21.96 3.65
CA GLY A 206 -15.14 -20.96 3.30
C GLY A 206 -14.80 -20.07 2.09
N GLY A 207 -13.73 -20.38 1.36
CA GLY A 207 -13.34 -19.68 0.13
C GLY A 207 -13.95 -20.30 -1.13
N ARG A 208 -13.59 -19.74 -2.30
CA ARG A 208 -13.92 -20.29 -3.61
C ARG A 208 -12.70 -20.25 -4.53
N ALA A 209 -12.40 -21.37 -5.17
CA ALA A 209 -11.35 -21.44 -6.19
C ALA A 209 -11.88 -20.85 -7.50
N GLU A 210 -11.72 -19.54 -7.67
CA GLU A 210 -12.07 -18.83 -8.89
C GLU A 210 -10.92 -18.89 -9.91
N PRO A 211 -11.21 -18.70 -11.21
CA PRO A 211 -10.16 -18.61 -12.23
C PRO A 211 -9.12 -17.55 -11.84
N VAL A 212 -7.85 -17.86 -12.04
CA VAL A 212 -6.78 -16.89 -11.83
C VAL A 212 -6.91 -15.80 -12.90
N THR A 213 -7.07 -14.55 -12.49
CA THR A 213 -7.23 -13.42 -13.41
C THR A 213 -6.16 -12.36 -13.20
N VAL A 214 -5.97 -11.51 -14.21
CA VAL A 214 -5.08 -10.34 -14.11
C VAL A 214 -5.70 -9.21 -13.27
N GLY A 215 -6.95 -9.34 -12.81
CA GLY A 215 -7.73 -8.25 -12.19
C GLY A 215 -7.03 -7.59 -11.01
N GLU A 216 -6.51 -8.38 -10.06
CA GLU A 216 -5.77 -7.86 -8.90
C GLU A 216 -4.50 -7.11 -9.31
N SER A 217 -3.77 -7.63 -10.31
CA SER A 217 -2.52 -7.01 -10.78
C SER A 217 -2.78 -5.68 -11.49
N PHE A 218 -3.86 -5.60 -12.28
CA PHE A 218 -4.29 -4.38 -12.94
C PHE A 218 -4.83 -3.35 -11.95
N ALA A 219 -5.59 -3.78 -10.93
CA ALA A 219 -6.03 -2.92 -9.83
C ALA A 219 -4.83 -2.34 -9.05
N ALA A 220 -3.83 -3.16 -8.71
CA ALA A 220 -2.63 -2.70 -8.04
C ALA A 220 -1.83 -1.70 -8.89
N ALA A 221 -1.65 -1.98 -10.18
CA ALA A 221 -0.99 -1.08 -11.13
C ALA A 221 -1.75 0.24 -11.29
N GLY A 222 -3.08 0.20 -11.39
CA GLY A 222 -3.96 1.37 -11.46
C GLY A 222 -3.87 2.22 -10.20
N GLY A 223 -3.93 1.58 -9.02
CA GLY A 223 -3.75 2.24 -7.74
C GLY A 223 -2.40 2.97 -7.62
N LEU A 224 -1.30 2.33 -8.05
CA LEU A 224 0.02 2.96 -8.09
C LEU A 224 0.05 4.17 -9.05
N PHE A 225 -0.55 4.05 -10.23
CA PHE A 225 -0.63 5.15 -11.19
C PHE A 225 -1.40 6.33 -10.59
N GLY A 226 -2.60 6.08 -10.07
CA GLY A 226 -3.45 7.12 -9.48
C GLY A 226 -2.79 7.80 -8.28
N LEU A 227 -2.07 7.05 -7.45
CA LEU A 227 -1.30 7.57 -6.34
C LEU A 227 -0.18 8.51 -6.82
N LEU A 228 0.67 8.06 -7.74
CA LEU A 228 1.80 8.84 -8.25
C LEU A 228 1.32 10.08 -9.03
N ALA A 229 0.29 9.91 -9.86
CA ALA A 229 -0.34 11.00 -10.60
C ALA A 229 -0.96 12.04 -9.68
N GLY A 230 -1.72 11.62 -8.66
CA GLY A 230 -2.37 12.53 -7.73
C GLY A 230 -1.38 13.24 -6.81
N LEU A 231 -0.36 12.55 -6.30
CA LEU A 231 0.73 13.20 -5.56
C LEU A 231 1.48 14.21 -6.42
N SER A 232 1.73 13.89 -7.69
CA SER A 232 2.37 14.81 -8.65
C SER A 232 1.51 16.04 -8.91
N TRP A 233 0.20 15.87 -9.10
CA TRP A 233 -0.76 16.95 -9.25
C TRP A 233 -0.79 17.85 -8.02
N THR A 234 -0.96 17.26 -6.83
CA THR A 234 -0.98 18.00 -5.56
C THR A 234 0.32 18.76 -5.33
N ALA A 235 1.47 18.15 -5.62
CA ALA A 235 2.77 18.82 -5.53
C ALA A 235 2.91 19.97 -6.53
N HIS A 236 2.43 19.81 -7.77
CA HIS A 236 2.44 20.88 -8.78
C HIS A 236 1.56 22.07 -8.37
N ARG A 237 0.47 21.81 -7.65
CA ARG A 237 -0.44 22.82 -7.08
C ARG A 237 0.09 23.48 -5.79
N GLY A 238 1.28 23.09 -5.34
CA GLY A 238 1.93 23.62 -4.15
C GLY A 238 1.68 22.83 -2.86
N GLY A 239 0.92 21.73 -2.91
CA GLY A 239 0.55 20.92 -1.75
C GLY A 239 -0.64 21.49 -0.98
N TYR A 240 -0.90 20.92 0.19
CA TYR A 240 -1.80 21.47 1.22
C TYR A 240 -1.14 21.33 2.59
N ASP A 241 -1.54 22.18 3.52
CA ASP A 241 -1.10 22.07 4.90
C ASP A 241 -2.16 21.32 5.73
N ALA A 242 -1.74 20.22 6.37
CA ALA A 242 -2.62 19.45 7.24
C ALA A 242 -2.83 20.08 8.62
N SER A 243 -2.14 21.18 8.95
CA SER A 243 -2.29 21.89 10.21
C SER A 243 -3.69 22.50 10.39
N GLY A 244 -3.90 23.12 11.55
CA GLY A 244 -5.18 23.71 11.93
C GLY A 244 -5.88 22.97 13.07
N PRO A 245 -7.06 23.47 13.50
CA PRO A 245 -7.81 22.95 14.63
C PRO A 245 -8.30 21.52 14.37
N VAL A 246 -8.42 20.74 15.45
CA VAL A 246 -8.76 19.30 15.39
C VAL A 246 -10.05 19.04 14.61
N TRP A 247 -11.09 19.85 14.79
CA TRP A 247 -12.36 19.67 14.07
C TRP A 247 -12.21 19.77 12.55
N ARG A 248 -11.35 20.67 12.04
CA ARG A 248 -11.08 20.79 10.59
C ARG A 248 -10.36 19.56 10.06
N ARG A 249 -9.44 19.00 10.85
CA ARG A 249 -8.75 17.75 10.50
C ARG A 249 -9.73 16.58 10.48
N LEU A 250 -10.58 16.46 11.49
CA LEU A 250 -11.60 15.41 11.56
C LEU A 250 -12.63 15.52 10.42
N ALA A 251 -13.04 16.74 10.05
CA ALA A 251 -13.97 16.98 8.95
C ALA A 251 -13.43 16.56 7.57
N ARG A 252 -12.11 16.40 7.40
CA ARG A 252 -11.51 15.90 6.14
C ARG A 252 -11.86 14.44 5.88
N VAL A 253 -12.00 13.63 6.94
CA VAL A 253 -12.28 12.19 6.82
C VAL A 253 -13.61 11.92 6.13
N PRO A 254 -14.77 12.45 6.57
CA PRO A 254 -16.04 12.21 5.88
C PRO A 254 -16.07 12.82 4.47
N VAL A 255 -15.42 13.96 4.23
CA VAL A 255 -15.31 14.56 2.89
C VAL A 255 -14.57 13.63 1.93
N ALA A 256 -13.43 13.09 2.36
CA ALA A 256 -12.66 12.16 1.55
C ALA A 256 -13.40 10.83 1.36
N ALA A 257 -14.03 10.30 2.42
CA ALA A 257 -14.82 9.09 2.38
C ALA A 257 -16.00 9.19 1.40
N ALA A 258 -16.66 10.35 1.32
CA ALA A 258 -17.76 10.57 0.38
C ALA A 258 -17.33 10.37 -1.09
N GLY A 259 -16.15 10.88 -1.47
CA GLY A 259 -15.63 10.66 -2.82
C GLY A 259 -15.09 9.25 -3.04
N VAL A 260 -14.49 8.61 -2.03
CA VAL A 260 -14.13 7.17 -2.10
C VAL A 260 -15.39 6.34 -2.36
N LEU A 261 -16.47 6.61 -1.64
CA LEU A 261 -17.75 5.93 -1.84
C LEU A 261 -18.30 6.18 -3.25
N ALA A 262 -18.25 7.42 -3.75
CA ALA A 262 -18.72 7.74 -5.11
C ALA A 262 -17.91 7.04 -6.21
N PHE A 263 -16.59 6.99 -6.11
CA PHE A 263 -15.76 6.27 -7.09
C PHE A 263 -15.87 4.76 -6.94
N TYR A 264 -16.04 4.26 -5.72
CA TYR A 264 -16.31 2.84 -5.48
C TYR A 264 -17.64 2.42 -6.11
N THR A 265 -18.71 3.18 -5.88
CA THR A 265 -20.01 2.88 -6.49
C THR A 265 -19.96 2.99 -8.00
N LEU A 266 -19.27 3.99 -8.57
CA LEU A 266 -19.03 4.06 -10.01
C LEU A 266 -18.30 2.80 -10.52
N GLY A 267 -17.27 2.34 -9.79
CA GLY A 267 -16.53 1.12 -10.10
C GLY A 267 -17.40 -0.13 -10.19
N LEU A 268 -18.46 -0.23 -9.37
CA LEU A 268 -19.42 -1.34 -9.44
C LEU A 268 -20.16 -1.40 -10.79
N PHE A 269 -20.33 -0.25 -11.47
CA PHE A 269 -20.96 -0.19 -12.79
C PHE A 269 -19.96 -0.33 -13.94
N LEU A 270 -18.67 -0.13 -13.68
CA LEU A 270 -17.65 -0.25 -14.73
C LEU A 270 -17.45 -1.72 -15.13
N GLY A 271 -17.62 -2.68 -14.22
CA GLY A 271 -17.40 -4.11 -14.46
C GLY A 271 -16.04 -4.60 -13.92
N THR A 272 -15.71 -5.87 -14.15
CA THR A 272 -14.52 -6.55 -13.58
C THR A 272 -13.41 -6.79 -14.60
N GLN A 273 -13.49 -6.21 -15.80
CA GLN A 273 -12.46 -6.37 -16.83
C GLN A 273 -11.13 -5.72 -16.39
N PRO A 274 -9.97 -6.16 -16.89
CA PRO A 274 -8.66 -5.67 -16.46
C PRO A 274 -8.52 -4.15 -16.55
N VAL A 275 -8.99 -3.56 -17.65
CA VAL A 275 -8.96 -2.09 -17.86
C VAL A 275 -9.86 -1.36 -16.85
N GLN A 276 -10.99 -1.95 -16.48
CA GLN A 276 -11.93 -1.38 -15.51
C GLN A 276 -11.36 -1.45 -14.09
N ALA A 277 -10.71 -2.57 -13.74
CA ALA A 277 -9.98 -2.72 -12.48
C ALA A 277 -8.86 -1.67 -12.35
N PHE A 278 -8.07 -1.49 -13.41
CA PHE A 278 -7.04 -0.44 -13.47
C PHE A 278 -7.65 0.95 -13.31
N ALA A 279 -8.67 1.30 -14.11
CA ALA A 279 -9.29 2.62 -14.08
C ALA A 279 -9.95 2.92 -12.73
N GLY A 280 -10.68 1.97 -12.15
CA GLY A 280 -11.34 2.12 -10.86
C GLY A 280 -10.34 2.38 -9.73
N SER A 281 -9.30 1.56 -9.63
CA SER A 281 -8.24 1.76 -8.63
C SER A 281 -7.44 3.05 -8.85
N ALA A 282 -7.18 3.43 -10.10
CA ALA A 282 -6.53 4.69 -10.43
C ALA A 282 -7.38 5.90 -10.00
N LEU A 283 -8.68 5.90 -10.28
CA LEU A 283 -9.59 6.97 -9.87
C LEU A 283 -9.69 7.09 -8.36
N LEU A 284 -9.78 5.96 -7.64
CA LEU A 284 -9.80 5.94 -6.18
C LEU A 284 -8.52 6.54 -5.58
N ALA A 285 -7.35 6.12 -6.09
CA ALA A 285 -6.07 6.63 -5.59
C ALA A 285 -5.85 8.11 -5.98
N LEU A 286 -6.26 8.52 -7.18
CA LEU A 286 -6.22 9.91 -7.64
C LEU A 286 -7.13 10.80 -6.81
N TRP A 287 -8.34 10.33 -6.47
CA TRP A 287 -9.21 11.03 -5.54
C TRP A 287 -8.56 11.18 -4.17
N ALA A 288 -8.05 10.09 -3.60
CA ALA A 288 -7.45 10.12 -2.27
C ALA A 288 -6.26 11.09 -2.17
N THR A 289 -5.48 11.24 -3.25
CA THR A 289 -4.20 11.97 -3.24
C THR A 289 -4.22 13.34 -3.92
N ALA A 290 -5.26 13.64 -4.71
CA ALA A 290 -5.45 14.95 -5.34
C ALA A 290 -6.85 15.52 -5.14
N GLY A 291 -7.89 14.72 -5.39
CA GLY A 291 -9.29 15.18 -5.30
C GLY A 291 -9.68 15.62 -3.89
N ALA A 292 -9.42 14.78 -2.89
CA ALA A 292 -9.70 15.06 -1.48
C ALA A 292 -8.90 16.27 -0.95
N PRO A 293 -7.57 16.38 -1.14
CA PRO A 293 -6.83 17.59 -0.83
C PRO A 293 -7.40 18.88 -1.44
N GLU A 294 -7.78 18.86 -2.72
CA GLU A 294 -8.38 20.02 -3.38
C GLU A 294 -9.77 20.36 -2.78
N ALA A 295 -10.57 19.35 -2.44
CA ALA A 295 -11.84 19.54 -1.74
C ALA A 295 -11.62 20.17 -0.35
N PHE A 296 -10.62 19.71 0.41
CA PHE A 296 -10.30 20.29 1.73
C PHE A 296 -9.97 21.78 1.62
N MET A 297 -9.20 22.18 0.59
CA MET A 297 -8.85 23.57 0.37
C MET A 297 -10.06 24.41 -0.06
N ARG A 298 -10.92 23.89 -0.94
CA ARG A 298 -12.14 24.58 -1.39
C ARG A 298 -13.17 24.77 -0.28
N LEU A 299 -13.26 23.81 0.64
CA LEU A 299 -14.15 23.85 1.80
C LEU A 299 -13.55 24.61 3.00
N GLY A 300 -12.34 25.17 2.87
CA GLY A 300 -11.66 25.88 3.97
C GLY A 300 -11.21 25.00 5.13
N LEU A 301 -11.14 23.68 4.92
CA LEU A 301 -10.68 22.68 5.90
C LEU A 301 -9.16 22.57 5.96
N ALA A 302 -8.45 22.97 4.91
CA ALA A 302 -6.99 23.02 4.85
C ALA A 302 -6.53 24.31 4.15
N PRO A 303 -5.55 25.05 4.70
CA PRO A 303 -4.98 26.19 3.99
C PRO A 303 -4.07 25.71 2.84
N ARG A 304 -3.94 26.56 1.81
CA ARG A 304 -2.84 26.42 0.85
C ARG A 304 -1.52 26.74 1.55
N PRO A 305 -0.43 26.02 1.27
CA PRO A 305 0.85 26.32 1.87
C PRO A 305 1.25 27.73 1.46
N THR A 306 1.40 28.63 2.43
CA THR A 306 2.07 29.90 2.19
C THR A 306 3.53 29.56 1.90
N ARG A 307 4.02 29.88 0.69
CA ARG A 307 5.46 29.88 0.43
C ARG A 307 6.07 30.83 1.46
N ALA A 308 6.85 30.29 2.40
CA ALA A 308 7.69 31.14 3.24
C ALA A 308 8.56 31.96 2.29
N VAL A 309 8.43 33.29 2.32
CA VAL A 309 9.40 34.18 1.70
C VAL A 309 10.71 33.90 2.43
N PRO A 310 11.77 33.39 1.77
CA PRO A 310 13.04 33.19 2.44
C PRO A 310 13.47 34.52 3.04
N ARG A 311 13.77 34.55 4.34
CA ARG A 311 14.41 35.73 4.91
C ARG A 311 15.78 35.84 4.23
N VAL A 312 16.10 37.03 3.72
CA VAL A 312 17.39 37.34 3.10
C VAL A 312 18.50 36.92 4.08
N GLY A 313 19.17 35.79 3.79
CA GLY A 313 20.22 35.22 4.65
C GLY A 313 20.20 33.69 4.85
N GLU A 314 19.08 32.99 4.62
CA GLU A 314 18.96 31.55 4.92
C GLU A 314 19.51 30.59 3.82
N GLU A 315 19.80 31.08 2.61
CA GLU A 315 20.32 30.26 1.49
C GLU A 315 21.67 29.58 1.77
N ARG A 316 22.45 30.04 2.76
CA ARG A 316 23.77 29.46 3.04
C ARG A 316 23.75 28.23 3.95
N ALA A 317 22.64 27.92 4.61
CA ALA A 317 22.59 26.81 5.58
C ALA A 317 22.16 25.47 4.96
N GLU A 318 21.34 25.46 3.90
CA GLU A 318 20.77 24.22 3.34
C GLU A 318 21.72 23.43 2.42
N VAL A 319 22.89 23.98 2.05
CA VAL A 319 23.87 23.29 1.19
C VAL A 319 24.84 22.40 1.99
N ARG A 320 24.78 22.41 3.33
CA ARG A 320 25.70 21.62 4.18
C ARG A 320 24.99 20.86 5.30
N GLN A 321 24.02 20.00 4.99
CA GLN A 321 23.62 18.85 5.82
C GLN A 321 23.11 17.73 4.91
#